data_AF-G3MFZ6-F1
#
_entry.id   AF-G3MFZ6-F1
#
_cell.length_a   1.000
_cell.length_b   1.000
_cell.length_c   1.000
_cell.angle_alpha   90.00
_cell.angle_beta   90.00
_cell.angle_gamma   90.00
#
_symmetry.space_group_name_H-M   'P 1'
#
loop_
_entity.id
_entity.type
_entity.pdbx_description
1 polymer ?
#
loop_
_entity_poly.entity_id
_entity_poly.type
_entity_poly.pdbx_seq_one_letter_code
_entity_poly.pdbx_strand_id
1 'polypeptide(L)'
;MVSPEFKYYNVSRKQYVSPLFDLIPNEKIPLILLVAFLAPVFFLPCAATESTTPIWANETRLGKYQDAWNILNQTDVYYLVKSTFNTADYLWGQNFTCVNVRHTYLDQKTVVSNFSFQNASSNGKRFSLDLRTMPLSTYNYTQQNAIQYELHNCSLLNDTVIYSDGETCNLLSIPYETCGMGCELWVNEKYLKNGTTPACC
;
A
#
# COMPACT_ATOMS: atom_id res chain seq x y z
N MET A 1 -9.65 -36.65 12.41
CA MET A 1 -9.23 -35.25 12.23
C MET A 1 -9.66 -34.85 10.83
N VAL A 2 -10.67 -33.99 10.73
CA VAL A 2 -11.32 -33.62 9.47
C VAL A 2 -10.69 -32.31 8.99
N SER A 3 -10.15 -32.33 7.77
CA SER A 3 -9.61 -31.17 7.06
C SER A 3 -10.76 -30.21 6.70
N PRO A 4 -10.65 -28.89 6.92
CA PRO A 4 -11.62 -27.96 6.39
C PRO A 4 -11.36 -27.74 4.90
N GLU A 5 -12.33 -28.15 4.07
CA GLU A 5 -12.44 -27.72 2.67
C GLU A 5 -12.66 -26.21 2.62
N PHE A 6 -11.69 -25.46 2.09
CA PHE A 6 -11.87 -24.04 1.77
C PHE A 6 -12.46 -23.91 0.36
N LYS A 7 -13.70 -23.39 0.31
CA LYS A 7 -14.37 -23.04 -0.93
C LYS A 7 -13.67 -21.87 -1.60
N TYR A 8 -13.18 -22.09 -2.82
CA TYR A 8 -12.74 -21.03 -3.72
C TYR A 8 -13.94 -20.15 -4.10
N TYR A 9 -13.89 -18.86 -3.73
CA TYR A 9 -14.81 -17.87 -4.28
C TYR A 9 -14.24 -17.34 -5.59
N ASN A 10 -14.78 -17.82 -6.71
CA ASN A 10 -14.58 -17.18 -8.00
C ASN A 10 -15.27 -15.81 -7.98
N VAL A 11 -14.49 -14.74 -7.82
CA VAL A 11 -14.96 -13.38 -8.09
C VAL A 11 -14.96 -13.20 -9.60
N SER A 12 -16.05 -13.61 -10.23
CA SER A 12 -16.32 -13.27 -11.62
C SER A 12 -16.49 -11.75 -11.73
N ARG A 13 -15.75 -11.15 -12.68
CA ARG A 13 -15.78 -9.72 -13.00
C ARG A 13 -17.19 -9.36 -13.46
N LYS A 14 -18.06 -8.93 -12.55
CA LYS A 14 -19.39 -8.38 -12.90
C LYS A 14 -19.18 -7.08 -13.65
N GLN A 15 -19.42 -7.11 -14.96
CA GLN A 15 -19.77 -5.91 -15.72
C GLN A 15 -21.05 -5.33 -15.09
N TYR A 16 -20.92 -4.18 -14.44
CA TYR A 16 -22.07 -3.42 -13.97
C TYR A 16 -22.75 -2.78 -15.18
N VAL A 17 -23.83 -3.42 -15.65
CA VAL A 17 -24.82 -2.78 -16.51
C VAL A 17 -25.78 -2.03 -15.58
N SER A 18 -25.80 -0.70 -15.66
CA SER A 18 -26.74 0.13 -14.92
C SER A 18 -28.18 -0.21 -15.29
N PRO A 19 -29.09 -0.49 -14.34
CA PRO A 19 -30.51 -0.52 -14.61
C PRO A 19 -31.06 0.87 -14.35
N LEU A 20 -31.14 1.71 -15.38
CA LEU A 20 -31.85 2.98 -15.27
C LEU A 20 -32.63 3.29 -16.55
N PHE A 21 -33.50 2.38 -16.95
CA PHE A 21 -34.61 2.70 -17.84
C PHE A 21 -35.77 1.78 -17.49
N ASP A 22 -36.57 2.19 -16.52
CA ASP A 22 -38.00 1.96 -16.49
C ASP A 22 -38.60 3.00 -15.55
N LEU A 23 -39.75 3.55 -15.94
CA LEU A 23 -40.55 4.62 -15.31
C LEU A 23 -40.36 6.03 -15.89
N ILE A 24 -41.02 6.30 -17.02
CA ILE A 24 -41.58 7.64 -17.28
C ILE A 24 -43.04 7.47 -17.72
N PRO A 25 -44.04 8.01 -16.99
CA PRO A 25 -45.38 8.18 -17.50
C PRO A 25 -45.43 9.40 -18.42
N ASN A 26 -46.14 9.22 -19.52
CA ASN A 26 -46.41 10.18 -20.56
C ASN A 26 -47.30 11.32 -20.04
N GLU A 27 -46.74 12.50 -19.72
CA GLU A 27 -47.43 13.79 -19.88
C GLU A 27 -46.45 14.95 -20.10
N LYS A 28 -46.89 15.84 -20.99
CA LYS A 28 -46.25 17.01 -21.61
C LYS A 28 -45.38 17.86 -20.67
N ILE A 29 -44.11 18.07 -21.02
CA ILE A 29 -43.22 19.07 -20.41
C ILE A 29 -42.62 19.95 -21.52
N PRO A 30 -42.66 21.29 -21.40
CA PRO A 30 -42.21 22.20 -22.43
C PRO A 30 -40.68 22.20 -22.57
N LEU A 31 -40.25 22.46 -23.81
CA LEU A 31 -38.88 22.52 -24.30
C LEU A 31 -38.05 23.58 -23.54
N ILE A 32 -37.42 23.20 -22.43
CA ILE A 32 -36.33 23.96 -21.80
C ILE A 32 -35.04 23.20 -22.14
N LEU A 33 -34.23 23.81 -23.02
CA LEU A 33 -32.87 23.41 -23.36
C LEU A 33 -31.99 23.37 -22.09
N LEU A 34 -31.80 22.17 -21.55
CA LEU A 34 -30.77 21.90 -20.55
C LEU A 34 -29.67 21.09 -21.23
N VAL A 35 -28.71 21.81 -21.82
CA VAL A 35 -27.43 21.23 -22.25
C VAL A 35 -26.65 20.92 -20.97
N ALA A 36 -26.90 19.73 -20.41
CA ALA A 36 -26.06 19.19 -19.34
C ALA A 36 -24.73 18.79 -19.98
N PHE A 37 -23.69 19.57 -19.70
CA PHE A 37 -22.30 19.20 -19.98
C PHE A 37 -21.99 17.89 -19.25
N LEU A 38 -22.12 16.77 -19.95
CA LEU A 38 -21.44 15.53 -19.61
C LEU A 38 -19.95 15.77 -19.85
N ALA A 39 -19.28 16.41 -18.90
CA ALA A 39 -17.82 16.36 -18.84
C ALA A 39 -17.48 14.90 -18.53
N PRO A 40 -16.87 14.14 -19.45
CA PRO A 40 -16.39 12.82 -19.12
C PRO A 40 -15.26 13.06 -18.13
N VAL A 41 -15.41 12.54 -16.90
CA VAL A 41 -14.28 12.40 -15.99
C VAL A 41 -13.40 11.33 -16.62
N PHE A 42 -12.57 11.75 -17.58
CA PHE A 42 -11.50 10.94 -18.10
C PHE A 42 -10.55 10.72 -16.94
N PHE A 43 -10.62 9.54 -16.32
CA PHE A 43 -9.50 8.98 -15.59
C PHE A 43 -8.38 8.87 -16.63
N LEU A 44 -7.55 9.90 -16.74
CA LEU A 44 -6.33 9.82 -17.53
C LEU A 44 -5.46 8.76 -16.87
N PRO A 45 -5.21 7.61 -17.52
CA PRO A 45 -4.18 6.70 -17.05
C PRO A 45 -2.88 7.50 -17.02
N CYS A 46 -2.17 7.44 -15.90
CA CYS A 46 -0.88 8.09 -15.80
C CYS A 46 -0.01 7.64 -16.98
N ALA A 47 0.41 8.61 -17.79
CA ALA A 47 1.38 8.37 -18.84
C ALA A 47 2.67 7.92 -18.13
N ALA A 48 3.06 6.66 -18.37
CA ALA A 48 4.33 6.14 -17.88
C ALA A 48 5.46 6.92 -18.55
N THR A 49 5.96 7.95 -17.89
CA THR A 49 7.26 8.55 -18.23
C THR A 49 8.32 7.47 -18.10
N GLU A 50 9.29 7.41 -19.02
CA GLU A 50 10.45 6.53 -18.89
C GLU A 50 10.99 6.59 -17.46
N SER A 51 10.98 5.44 -16.79
CA SER A 51 11.34 5.32 -15.38
C SER A 51 12.82 5.66 -15.21
N THR A 52 13.12 6.94 -14.99
CA THR A 52 14.43 7.36 -14.53
C THR A 52 14.60 6.84 -13.10
N THR A 53 15.67 6.08 -12.87
CA THR A 53 16.07 5.65 -11.53
C THR A 53 16.03 6.83 -10.56
N PRO A 54 15.32 6.74 -9.42
CA PRO A 54 15.19 7.85 -8.49
C PRO A 54 16.54 8.32 -7.95
N ILE A 55 16.67 9.62 -7.65
CA ILE A 55 17.94 10.20 -7.14
C ILE A 55 18.44 9.60 -5.81
N TRP A 56 17.52 9.02 -5.04
CA TRP A 56 17.82 8.33 -3.79
C TRP A 56 18.26 6.88 -4.02
N ALA A 57 17.98 6.27 -5.17
CA ALA A 57 18.43 4.93 -5.52
C ALA A 57 19.89 4.97 -5.98
N ASN A 58 20.79 5.19 -5.03
CA ASN A 58 22.23 5.20 -5.21
C ASN A 58 22.93 4.37 -4.11
N GLU A 59 23.29 3.13 -4.43
CA GLU A 59 23.87 2.18 -3.47
C GLU A 59 25.21 2.68 -2.88
N THR A 60 26.10 3.23 -3.71
CA THR A 60 27.41 3.70 -3.26
C THR A 60 27.31 4.83 -2.24
N ARG A 61 26.34 5.74 -2.39
CA ARG A 61 26.16 6.90 -1.51
C ARG A 61 25.25 6.61 -0.32
N LEU A 62 24.17 5.87 -0.54
CA LEU A 62 23.04 5.74 0.40
C LEU A 62 22.79 4.30 0.85
N GLY A 63 23.48 3.30 0.29
CA GLY A 63 23.23 1.88 0.56
C GLY A 63 23.24 1.50 2.04
N LYS A 64 24.09 2.14 2.85
CA LYS A 64 24.13 1.92 4.31
C LYS A 64 22.83 2.26 5.06
N TYR A 65 21.96 3.06 4.45
CA TYR A 65 20.63 3.43 4.98
C TYR A 65 19.50 2.72 4.24
N GLN A 66 19.83 1.80 3.34
CA GLN A 66 18.87 1.20 2.41
C GLN A 66 18.90 -0.32 2.49
N ASP A 67 19.52 -0.90 3.52
CA ASP A 67 19.43 -2.34 3.77
C ASP A 67 18.02 -2.69 4.27
N ALA A 68 17.26 -3.42 3.45
CA ALA A 68 15.92 -3.87 3.79
C ALA A 68 15.89 -4.81 5.00
N TRP A 69 16.99 -5.52 5.28
CA TRP A 69 17.08 -6.39 6.44
C TRP A 69 17.11 -5.59 7.75
N ASN A 70 17.58 -4.34 7.74
CA ASN A 70 17.49 -3.47 8.91
C ASN A 70 16.03 -3.21 9.33
N ILE A 71 15.08 -3.33 8.40
CA ILE A 71 13.64 -3.20 8.67
C ILE A 71 13.08 -4.56 9.10
N LEU A 72 13.31 -5.60 8.30
CA LEU A 72 12.70 -6.92 8.53
C LEU A 72 13.22 -7.62 9.80
N ASN A 73 14.42 -7.28 10.26
CA ASN A 73 15.01 -7.80 11.50
C ASN A 73 14.47 -7.10 12.77
N GLN A 74 13.53 -6.16 12.64
CA GLN A 74 12.94 -5.44 13.77
C GLN A 74 11.75 -6.21 14.34
N THR A 75 11.72 -6.40 15.66
CA THR A 75 10.59 -7.05 16.37
C THR A 75 9.68 -6.05 17.10
N ASP A 76 10.06 -4.77 17.11
CA ASP A 76 9.25 -3.68 17.63
C ASP A 76 8.03 -3.38 16.72
N VAL A 77 7.07 -2.62 17.24
CA VAL A 77 5.92 -2.16 16.46
C VAL A 77 6.28 -0.86 15.76
N TYR A 78 6.03 -0.79 14.45
CA TYR A 78 6.14 0.42 13.65
C TYR A 78 4.76 0.87 13.20
N TYR A 79 4.51 2.17 13.25
CA TYR A 79 3.27 2.79 12.77
C TYR A 79 3.52 3.57 11.51
N LEU A 80 2.61 3.45 10.54
CA LEU A 80 2.55 4.33 9.39
C LEU A 80 2.00 5.69 9.85
N VAL A 81 2.86 6.69 9.93
CA VAL A 81 2.48 8.03 10.42
C VAL A 81 2.09 8.97 9.28
N LYS A 82 2.64 8.74 8.09
CA LYS A 82 2.35 9.54 6.88
C LYS A 82 2.46 8.67 5.65
N SER A 83 1.62 8.95 4.67
CA SER A 83 1.67 8.41 3.31
C SER A 83 1.29 9.51 2.32
N THR A 84 1.73 9.38 1.07
CA THR A 84 1.32 10.30 -0.02
C THR A 84 0.01 9.88 -0.69
N PHE A 85 -0.59 8.79 -0.23
CA PHE A 85 -1.85 8.21 -0.71
C PHE A 85 -2.72 7.79 0.48
N ASN A 86 -4.03 7.72 0.26
CA ASN A 86 -5.02 7.34 1.28
C ASN A 86 -5.81 6.08 0.91
N THR A 87 -5.46 5.44 -0.21
CA THR A 87 -6.07 4.21 -0.70
C THR A 87 -4.94 3.24 -1.04
N ALA A 88 -5.03 2.04 -0.51
CA ALA A 88 -4.06 0.96 -0.75
C ALA A 88 -4.86 -0.32 -1.06
N ASP A 89 -5.45 -0.39 -2.26
CA ASP A 89 -6.46 -1.40 -2.60
C ASP A 89 -5.94 -2.84 -2.51
N TYR A 90 -4.63 -3.04 -2.67
CA TYR A 90 -4.00 -4.35 -2.53
C TYR A 90 -3.76 -4.78 -1.07
N LEU A 91 -3.84 -3.85 -0.11
CA LEU A 91 -3.45 -4.07 1.28
C LEU A 91 -4.57 -3.66 2.25
N TRP A 92 -4.70 -2.36 2.51
CA TRP A 92 -5.52 -1.84 3.62
C TRP A 92 -6.86 -1.25 3.15
N GLY A 93 -7.06 -1.09 1.84
CA GLY A 93 -8.26 -0.50 1.25
C GLY A 93 -8.30 1.03 1.34
N GLN A 94 -9.50 1.59 1.26
CA GLN A 94 -9.73 3.04 1.19
C GLN A 94 -9.78 3.70 2.57
N ASN A 95 -9.23 4.92 2.66
CA ASN A 95 -9.16 5.74 3.88
C ASN A 95 -8.61 4.95 5.07
N PHE A 96 -7.51 4.22 4.83
CA PHE A 96 -6.86 3.46 5.87
C PHE A 96 -6.30 4.38 6.95
N THR A 97 -6.35 3.93 8.20
CA THR A 97 -5.79 4.64 9.35
C THR A 97 -5.25 3.66 10.37
N CYS A 98 -4.45 4.16 11.31
CA CYS A 98 -3.92 3.39 12.44
C CYS A 98 -3.21 2.09 12.01
N VAL A 99 -2.55 2.13 10.85
CA VAL A 99 -1.77 1.02 10.31
C VAL A 99 -0.50 0.88 11.15
N ASN A 100 -0.26 -0.33 11.63
CA ASN A 100 1.00 -0.71 12.22
C ASN A 100 1.42 -2.08 11.73
N VAL A 101 2.71 -2.37 11.91
CA VAL A 101 3.34 -3.64 11.57
C VAL A 101 4.24 -4.09 12.70
N ARG A 102 4.31 -5.40 12.90
CA ARG A 102 5.36 -6.09 13.64
C ARG A 102 5.83 -7.27 12.82
N HIS A 103 7.12 -7.57 12.85
CA HIS A 103 7.64 -8.76 12.17
C HIS A 103 7.79 -9.94 13.14
N THR A 104 7.39 -11.12 12.67
CA THR A 104 7.63 -12.40 13.35
C THR A 104 8.50 -13.27 12.47
N TYR A 105 9.60 -13.79 13.01
CA TYR A 105 10.53 -14.64 12.25
C TYR A 105 9.86 -15.96 11.83
N LEU A 106 10.01 -16.30 10.56
CA LEU A 106 9.64 -17.61 10.03
C LEU A 106 10.90 -18.47 9.86
N ASP A 107 11.93 -17.91 9.21
CA ASP A 107 13.24 -18.51 9.01
C ASP A 107 14.35 -17.43 8.94
N GLN A 108 15.57 -17.81 8.56
CA GLN A 108 16.72 -16.89 8.51
C GLN A 108 16.59 -15.74 7.48
N LYS A 109 15.71 -15.88 6.49
CA LYS A 109 15.58 -14.93 5.36
C LYS A 109 14.15 -14.47 5.10
N THR A 110 13.19 -15.02 5.84
CA THR A 110 11.76 -14.77 5.69
C THR A 110 11.16 -14.38 7.03
N VAL A 111 10.34 -13.34 7.01
CA VAL A 111 9.52 -12.94 8.15
C VAL A 111 8.04 -12.93 7.75
N VAL A 112 7.17 -12.94 8.75
CA VAL A 112 5.77 -12.58 8.59
C VAL A 112 5.61 -11.14 9.04
N SER A 113 5.13 -10.27 8.15
CA SER A 113 4.70 -8.92 8.50
C SER A 113 3.27 -8.97 8.99
N ASN A 114 3.09 -8.81 10.30
CA ASN A 114 1.79 -8.81 10.95
C ASN A 114 1.26 -7.38 10.99
N PHE A 115 0.41 -7.04 10.02
CA PHE A 115 -0.23 -5.74 9.95
C PHE A 115 -1.49 -5.69 10.77
N SER A 116 -1.76 -4.54 11.37
CA SER A 116 -3.08 -4.21 11.90
C SER A 116 -3.47 -2.80 11.51
N PHE A 117 -4.73 -2.60 11.08
CA PHE A 117 -5.19 -1.33 10.50
C PHE A 117 -6.69 -1.12 10.69
N GLN A 118 -7.15 0.08 10.40
CA GLN A 118 -8.55 0.43 10.20
C GLN A 118 -8.73 0.98 8.78
N ASN A 119 -9.95 0.96 8.24
CA ASN A 119 -10.26 1.54 6.94
C ASN A 119 -11.73 1.96 6.88
N ALA A 120 -12.19 2.46 5.74
CA ALA A 120 -13.55 2.95 5.56
C ALA A 120 -14.65 1.92 5.90
N SER A 121 -14.39 0.62 5.70
CA SER A 121 -15.36 -0.45 5.99
C SER A 121 -15.27 -0.99 7.41
N SER A 122 -14.29 -0.57 8.20
CA SER A 122 -14.01 -1.19 9.49
C SER A 122 -14.95 -0.77 10.61
N ASN A 123 -15.68 0.35 10.44
CA ASN A 123 -16.56 0.91 11.49
C ASN A 123 -15.82 1.06 12.84
N GLY A 124 -14.56 1.50 12.80
CA GLY A 124 -13.70 1.67 13.98
C GLY A 124 -13.09 0.38 14.53
N LYS A 125 -13.40 -0.78 13.96
CA LYS A 125 -12.74 -2.05 14.31
C LYS A 125 -11.38 -2.14 13.63
N ARG A 126 -10.46 -2.86 14.26
CA ARG A 126 -9.16 -3.19 13.68
C ARG A 126 -9.26 -4.48 12.86
N PHE A 127 -8.66 -4.47 11.68
CA PHE A 127 -8.38 -5.66 10.90
C PHE A 127 -6.92 -6.08 11.10
N SER A 128 -6.64 -7.33 10.72
CA SER A 128 -5.30 -7.91 10.70
C SER A 128 -5.02 -8.49 9.33
N LEU A 129 -3.78 -8.37 8.88
CA LEU A 129 -3.29 -8.92 7.62
C LEU A 129 -1.87 -9.43 7.84
N ASP A 130 -1.66 -10.72 7.58
CA ASP A 130 -0.34 -11.35 7.75
C ASP A 130 0.23 -11.68 6.37
N LEU A 131 1.39 -11.11 6.06
CA LEU A 131 2.04 -11.29 4.76
C LEU A 131 3.40 -11.94 4.92
N ARG A 132 3.67 -12.98 4.12
CA ARG A 132 5.01 -13.52 4.00
C ARG A 132 5.89 -12.48 3.31
N THR A 133 7.01 -12.14 3.94
CA THR A 133 7.82 -10.99 3.58
C THR A 133 9.29 -11.38 3.51
N MET A 134 9.98 -10.93 2.46
CA MET A 134 11.40 -11.23 2.25
C MET A 134 12.15 -10.04 1.64
N PRO A 135 13.47 -9.91 1.89
CA PRO A 135 14.28 -8.87 1.30
C PRO A 135 14.60 -9.18 -0.18
N LEU A 136 14.61 -8.14 -1.02
CA LEU A 136 14.84 -8.18 -2.47
C LEU A 136 15.83 -7.07 -2.87
N SER A 137 16.54 -7.25 -3.99
CA SER A 137 17.34 -6.19 -4.62
C SER A 137 16.60 -5.58 -5.80
N THR A 138 16.60 -4.25 -5.89
CA THR A 138 16.01 -3.45 -6.99
C THR A 138 17.01 -2.42 -7.49
N TYR A 139 16.75 -1.77 -8.62
CA TYR A 139 17.62 -0.72 -9.19
C TYR A 139 19.08 -1.14 -9.38
N ASN A 140 19.33 -2.42 -9.68
CA ASN A 140 20.66 -3.04 -9.83
C ASN A 140 21.54 -2.99 -8.58
N TYR A 141 20.96 -2.91 -7.39
CA TYR A 141 21.72 -3.01 -6.14
C TYR A 141 22.30 -4.41 -5.96
N THR A 142 23.49 -4.48 -5.37
CA THR A 142 24.07 -5.75 -4.91
C THR A 142 23.52 -6.16 -3.54
N GLN A 143 23.23 -5.18 -2.69
CA GLN A 143 22.57 -5.35 -1.39
C GLN A 143 21.05 -5.40 -1.56
N GLN A 144 20.36 -6.01 -0.59
CA GLN A 144 18.90 -6.08 -0.60
C GLN A 144 18.32 -4.77 -0.09
N ASN A 145 17.70 -4.00 -0.98
CA ASN A 145 17.19 -2.66 -0.70
C ASN A 145 15.68 -2.50 -0.85
N ALA A 146 14.98 -3.61 -1.03
CA ALA A 146 13.54 -3.64 -1.13
C ALA A 146 12.96 -4.73 -0.25
N ILE A 147 11.70 -4.52 0.14
CA ILE A 147 10.88 -5.47 0.85
C ILE A 147 9.86 -6.02 -0.14
N GLN A 148 9.81 -7.33 -0.28
CA GLN A 148 8.80 -8.01 -1.08
C GLN A 148 7.76 -8.64 -0.18
N TYR A 149 6.49 -8.32 -0.42
CA TYR A 149 5.32 -8.91 0.20
C TYR A 149 4.65 -9.89 -0.74
N GLU A 150 4.37 -11.09 -0.24
CA GLU A 150 3.56 -12.10 -0.94
C GLU A 150 2.10 -12.00 -0.46
N LEU A 151 1.21 -11.54 -1.34
CA LEU A 151 -0.22 -11.43 -1.07
C LEU A 151 -0.89 -12.81 -1.07
N HIS A 152 -2.08 -12.93 -0.46
CA HIS A 152 -2.82 -14.20 -0.39
C HIS A 152 -3.22 -14.78 -1.75
N ASN A 153 -3.25 -13.96 -2.81
CA ASN A 153 -3.47 -14.40 -4.19
C ASN A 153 -2.16 -14.75 -4.92
N CYS A 154 -1.04 -14.87 -4.18
CA CYS A 154 0.32 -15.12 -4.67
C CYS A 154 0.91 -14.00 -5.56
N SER A 155 0.25 -12.84 -5.65
CA SER A 155 0.87 -11.67 -6.29
C SER A 155 1.91 -11.04 -5.37
N LEU A 156 2.87 -10.35 -5.97
CA LEU A 156 4.01 -9.76 -5.27
C LEU A 156 3.92 -8.24 -5.32
N LEU A 157 4.12 -7.60 -4.18
CA LEU A 157 4.32 -6.16 -4.07
C LEU A 157 5.73 -5.90 -3.56
N ASN A 158 6.39 -4.88 -4.11
CA ASN A 158 7.74 -4.52 -3.73
C ASN A 158 7.77 -3.07 -3.28
N ASP A 159 8.20 -2.84 -2.05
CA ASP A 159 8.45 -1.52 -1.49
C ASP A 159 9.95 -1.32 -1.43
N THR A 160 10.45 -0.16 -1.87
CA THR A 160 11.90 0.11 -1.86
C THR A 160 12.28 1.00 -0.69
N VAL A 161 13.37 0.67 -0.01
CA VAL A 161 13.89 1.50 1.08
C VAL A 161 14.53 2.76 0.51
N ILE A 162 13.93 3.92 0.81
CA ILE A 162 14.55 5.23 0.55
C ILE A 162 15.58 5.50 1.64
N TYR A 163 15.19 5.31 2.90
CA TYR A 163 16.00 5.52 4.09
C TYR A 163 15.49 4.68 5.26
N SER A 164 16.41 4.14 6.05
CA SER A 164 16.19 3.57 7.38
C SER A 164 17.46 3.76 8.20
N ASP A 165 17.29 4.12 9.47
CA ASP A 165 18.37 4.09 10.45
C ASP A 165 18.42 2.79 11.25
N GLY A 166 17.52 1.84 10.96
CA GLY A 166 17.41 0.56 11.63
C GLY A 166 16.80 0.60 13.03
N GLU A 167 16.37 1.76 13.53
CA GLU A 167 15.91 1.90 14.91
C GLU A 167 14.68 2.80 15.10
N THR A 168 14.68 3.98 14.49
CA THR A 168 13.67 5.01 14.78
C THR A 168 12.60 5.08 13.71
N CYS A 169 12.97 4.95 12.44
CA CYS A 169 12.04 5.16 11.33
C CYS A 169 12.50 4.50 10.03
N ASN A 170 11.52 4.32 9.14
CA ASN A 170 11.73 3.83 7.78
C ASN A 170 10.94 4.71 6.80
N LEU A 171 11.61 5.21 5.77
CA LEU A 171 11.00 5.90 4.64
C LEU A 171 11.05 4.97 3.43
N LEU A 172 9.88 4.61 2.91
CA LEU A 172 9.71 3.65 1.81
C LEU A 172 9.12 4.32 0.57
N SER A 173 9.57 3.88 -0.59
CA SER A 173 8.96 4.14 -1.89
C SER A 173 7.99 3.02 -2.22
N ILE A 174 6.77 3.39 -2.59
CA ILE A 174 5.68 2.50 -2.97
C ILE A 174 5.40 2.70 -4.47
N PRO A 175 6.17 2.03 -5.35
CA PRO A 175 6.20 2.34 -6.79
C PRO A 175 4.92 1.96 -7.55
N TYR A 176 4.02 1.20 -6.93
CA TYR A 176 2.72 0.85 -7.50
C TYR A 176 1.60 1.82 -7.08
N GLU A 177 1.89 2.76 -6.18
CA GLU A 177 0.94 3.79 -5.74
C GLU A 177 1.28 5.16 -6.34
N THR A 178 0.27 6.02 -6.48
CA THR A 178 0.43 7.42 -6.94
C THR A 178 1.28 7.54 -8.21
N CYS A 179 1.05 6.64 -9.18
CA CYS A 179 1.79 6.61 -10.45
C CYS A 179 3.31 6.50 -10.30
N GLY A 180 3.79 5.74 -9.31
CA GLY A 180 5.22 5.57 -9.05
C GLY A 180 5.82 6.56 -8.06
N MET A 181 4.99 7.45 -7.49
CA MET A 181 5.42 8.48 -6.52
C MET A 181 4.89 8.23 -5.11
N GLY A 182 4.33 7.04 -4.85
CA GLY A 182 3.91 6.64 -3.51
C GLY A 182 5.08 6.63 -2.54
N CYS A 183 4.87 7.17 -1.34
CA CYS A 183 5.82 7.12 -0.23
C CYS A 183 5.10 6.84 1.08
N GLU A 184 5.81 6.17 1.98
CA GLU A 184 5.35 5.85 3.34
C GLU A 184 6.43 6.16 4.36
N LEU A 185 6.02 6.75 5.48
CA LEU A 185 6.86 7.00 6.64
C LEU A 185 6.38 6.16 7.82
N TRP A 186 7.23 5.23 8.23
CA TRP A 186 7.02 4.33 9.34
C TRP A 186 7.89 4.74 10.52
N VAL A 187 7.32 4.74 11.73
CA VAL A 187 8.03 5.16 12.95
C VAL A 187 7.84 4.12 14.03
N ASN A 188 8.93 3.77 14.70
CA ASN A 188 8.91 2.86 15.83
C ASN A 188 8.08 3.47 16.97
N GLU A 189 7.18 2.66 17.56
CA GLU A 189 6.27 3.05 18.63
C GLU A 189 6.98 3.79 19.78
N LYS A 190 8.20 3.38 20.14
CA LYS A 190 9.01 3.99 21.21
C LYS A 190 9.34 5.47 20.97
N TYR A 191 9.35 5.88 19.70
CA TYR A 191 9.75 7.22 19.28
C TYR A 191 8.55 8.13 18.95
N LEU A 192 7.33 7.61 19.03
CA LEU A 192 6.10 8.40 18.92
C LEU A 192 5.82 9.14 20.23
N LYS A 193 6.56 10.21 20.50
CA LYS A 193 6.33 11.09 21.65
C LYS A 193 5.50 12.29 21.25
N ASN A 194 4.40 12.55 21.96
CA ASN A 194 3.58 13.76 21.81
C ASN A 194 3.20 14.11 20.35
N GLY A 195 2.97 13.11 19.50
CA GLY A 195 2.61 13.33 18.10
C GLY A 195 3.74 13.86 17.22
N THR A 196 5.00 13.74 17.64
CA THR A 196 6.17 14.12 16.86
C THR A 196 6.85 12.91 16.21
N THR A 197 7.42 13.14 15.03
CA THR A 197 8.19 12.17 14.25
C THR A 197 9.69 12.51 14.38
N PRO A 198 10.62 11.53 14.41
CA PRO A 198 12.05 11.83 14.43
C PRO A 198 12.46 12.75 13.26
N ALA A 199 13.34 13.72 13.54
CA ALA A 199 13.61 14.83 12.61
C ALA A 199 14.30 14.41 11.29
N CYS A 200 14.93 13.24 11.24
CA CYS A 200 15.74 12.80 10.10
C CYS A 200 14.95 12.07 8.99
N CYS A 201 13.66 11.75 9.19
CA CYS A 201 12.94 10.72 8.42
C CYS A 201 12.05 11.23 7.26
#